data_AF-A0A1G3BCY3-F1
#
_entry.id   AF-A0A1G3BCY3-F1
#
_cell.length_a   1.000
_cell.length_b   1.000
_cell.length_c   1.000
_cell.angle_alpha   90.00
_cell.angle_beta   90.00
_cell.angle_gamma   90.00
#
_symmetry.space_group_name_H-M   'P 1'
#
loop_
_entity.id
_entity.type
_entity.pdbx_description
1 polymer ?
#
loop_
_entity_poly.entity_id
_entity_poly.type
_entity_poly.pdbx_seq_one_letter_code
_entity_poly.pdbx_strand_id
1 'polypeptide(L)' 'MICVHTYAAEKKAECVLSQKIGNIKNAMMLVSGFGSSDCSCASHLYFFQDIPDFRISRLKIAEALPQIKLPSAATFT' A
#
# COMPACT_ATOMS: atom_id res chain seq x y z
N MET A 1 11.31 0.62 -21.54
CA MET A 1 11.64 -0.41 -20.54
C MET A 1 10.44 -0.53 -19.62
N ILE A 2 9.90 -1.73 -19.44
CA ILE A 2 8.76 -1.98 -18.55
C ILE A 2 9.31 -2.73 -17.33
N CYS A 3 9.02 -2.24 -16.12
CA CYS A 3 9.38 -2.90 -14.86
C CYS A 3 8.11 -3.45 -14.21
N VAL A 4 8.15 -4.70 -13.77
CA VAL A 4 7.05 -5.33 -13.02
C VAL A 4 7.58 -5.71 -11.64
N HIS A 5 6.89 -5.26 -10.59
CA HIS A 5 7.18 -5.59 -9.21
C HIS A 5 5.98 -6.33 -8.61
N THR A 6 6.23 -7.52 -8.07
CA THR A 6 5.20 -8.35 -7.43
C THR A 6 5.32 -8.28 -5.91
N TYR A 7 4.21 -8.05 -5.23
CA TYR A 7 4.15 -8.03 -3.76
C TYR A 7 3.16 -9.08 -3.30
N ALA A 8 3.63 -10.07 -2.52
CA ALA A 8 2.77 -11.10 -1.95
C ALA A 8 2.11 -10.56 -0.68
N ALA A 9 0.79 -10.33 -0.71
CA ALA A 9 0.05 -9.84 0.45
C ALA A 9 -1.47 -10.05 0.32
N GLU A 10 -2.21 -9.86 1.43
CA GLU A 10 -3.68 -9.87 1.44
C GLU A 10 -4.27 -8.64 0.74
N LYS A 11 -5.56 -8.68 0.35
CA LYS A 11 -6.27 -7.60 -0.35
C LYS A 11 -6.12 -6.21 0.30
N LYS A 12 -6.10 -6.13 1.65
CA LYS A 12 -5.91 -4.85 2.38
C LYS A 12 -4.54 -4.21 2.13
N ALA A 13 -3.55 -5.00 1.75
CA ALA A 13 -2.21 -4.55 1.47
C ALA A 13 -2.11 -3.75 0.16
N GLU A 14 -3.04 -3.98 -0.78
CA GLU A 14 -3.14 -3.23 -2.03
C GLU A 14 -3.39 -1.74 -1.75
N CYS A 15 -4.36 -1.41 -0.90
CA CYS A 15 -4.66 -0.03 -0.54
C CYS A 15 -3.49 0.65 0.18
N VAL A 16 -2.80 -0.10 1.06
CA VAL A 16 -1.60 0.40 1.76
C VAL A 16 -0.47 0.67 0.77
N LEU A 17 -0.26 -0.24 -0.20
CA LEU A 17 0.71 -0.04 -1.27
C LEU A 17 0.36 1.19 -2.11
N SER A 18 -0.90 1.31 -2.53
CA SER A 18 -1.41 2.46 -3.28
C SER A 18 -1.14 3.76 -2.54
N GLN A 19 -1.46 3.84 -1.24
CA GLN A 19 -1.21 5.02 -0.43
C GLN A 19 0.29 5.38 -0.38
N LYS A 20 1.17 4.38 -0.28
CA LYS A 20 2.62 4.61 -0.32
C LYS A 20 3.08 5.14 -1.66
N ILE A 21 2.56 4.60 -2.77
CA ILE A 21 2.86 5.07 -4.13
C ILE A 21 2.38 6.51 -4.31
N GLY A 22 1.17 6.84 -3.84
CA GLY A 22 0.62 8.20 -3.91
C GLY A 22 1.41 9.25 -3.10
N ASN A 23 2.18 8.82 -2.10
CA ASN A 23 3.07 9.69 -1.33
C ASN A 23 4.47 9.86 -1.95
N ILE A 24 4.77 9.19 -3.07
CA ILE A 24 6.03 9.38 -3.78
C ILE A 24 5.99 10.75 -4.49
N LYS A 25 7.14 11.43 -4.50
CA LYS A 25 7.30 12.71 -5.21
C LYS A 25 6.82 12.58 -6.66
N ASN A 26 6.03 13.57 -7.10
CA ASN A 26 5.46 13.67 -8.45
C ASN A 26 4.44 12.56 -8.81
N ALA A 27 3.93 11.79 -7.83
CA ALA A 27 2.80 10.90 -8.06
C ALA A 27 1.51 11.72 -8.28
N MET A 28 0.83 11.49 -9.39
CA MET A 28 -0.41 12.17 -9.76
C MET A 28 -1.54 11.18 -9.98
N MET A 29 -2.65 11.34 -9.26
CA MET A 29 -3.86 10.56 -9.47
C MET A 29 -4.77 11.30 -10.46
N LEU A 30 -4.77 10.85 -11.72
CA LEU A 30 -5.47 11.55 -12.82
C LEU A 30 -6.88 11.05 -13.08
N VAL A 31 -7.19 9.80 -12.72
CA VAL A 31 -8.45 9.14 -13.07
C VAL A 31 -9.03 8.48 -11.83
N SER A 32 -10.24 8.89 -11.44
CA SER A 32 -10.99 8.25 -10.36
C SER A 32 -11.77 7.01 -10.85
N GLY A 33 -12.02 6.07 -9.95
CA GLY A 33 -12.73 4.80 -10.21
C GLY A 33 -11.90 3.72 -10.91
N PHE A 34 -10.63 3.98 -11.21
CA PHE A 34 -9.76 3.03 -11.90
C PHE A 34 -8.91 2.20 -10.92
N GLY A 35 -8.94 0.87 -11.07
CA GLY A 35 -8.13 -0.04 -10.26
C GLY A 35 -8.54 -0.15 -8.79
N SER A 36 -9.69 0.43 -8.41
CA SER A 36 -10.22 0.44 -7.04
C SER A 36 -11.43 -0.50 -6.90
N SER A 37 -11.37 -1.69 -7.50
CA SER A 37 -12.54 -2.53 -7.80
C SER A 37 -13.35 -2.96 -6.58
N ASP A 38 -12.77 -2.93 -5.38
CA ASP A 38 -13.41 -3.40 -4.15
C ASP A 38 -13.08 -2.52 -2.92
N CYS A 39 -12.64 -1.28 -3.13
CA CYS A 39 -12.30 -0.34 -2.07
C CYS A 39 -12.89 1.04 -2.35
N SER A 40 -12.98 1.87 -1.31
CA SER A 40 -13.44 3.26 -1.44
C SER A 40 -12.33 4.22 -1.91
N CYS A 41 -11.18 3.70 -2.34
CA CYS A 41 -10.09 4.52 -2.84
C CYS A 41 -10.51 5.19 -4.16
N ALA A 42 -10.11 6.45 -4.33
CA ALA A 42 -10.42 7.17 -5.55
C ALA A 42 -9.77 6.50 -6.78
N SER A 43 -8.55 5.98 -6.65
CA SER A 43 -7.84 5.25 -7.70
C SER A 43 -6.64 4.54 -7.10
N HIS A 44 -6.20 3.44 -7.72
CA HIS A 44 -4.89 2.84 -7.48
C HIS A 44 -3.89 3.12 -8.61
N LEU A 45 -4.26 3.95 -9.58
CA LEU A 45 -3.42 4.32 -10.72
C LEU A 45 -2.77 5.68 -10.50
N TYR A 46 -1.45 5.73 -10.64
CA TYR A 46 -0.64 6.93 -10.50
C TYR A 46 0.18 7.18 -11.76
N PHE A 47 0.15 8.42 -12.22
CA PHE A 47 1.04 8.94 -13.24
C PHE A 47 2.27 9.57 -12.59
N PHE A 48 3.43 9.36 -13.20
CA PHE A 48 4.68 10.03 -12.84
C PHE A 48 5.23 10.70 -14.09
N GLN A 49 5.52 12.00 -14.01
CA GLN A 49 6.07 12.76 -15.15
C GLN A 49 7.51 12.32 -15.47
N ASP A 50 8.27 11.99 -14.43
CA ASP A 50 9.63 11.45 -14.52
C ASP A 50 9.62 9.97 -14.14
N ILE A 51 10.71 9.25 -14.47
CA ILE A 51 10.90 7.87 -13.98
C ILE A 51 10.85 7.90 -12.45
N PRO A 52 9.90 7.20 -11.83
CA PRO A 52 9.74 7.28 -10.40
C PRO A 52 10.92 6.64 -9.66
N ASP A 53 11.10 7.05 -8.41
CA ASP A 53 12.22 6.66 -7.56
C ASP A 53 12.47 5.13 -7.59
N PHE A 54 13.72 4.72 -7.82
CA PHE A 54 14.14 3.31 -7.87
C PHE A 54 13.72 2.53 -6.60
N ARG A 55 13.45 3.24 -5.49
CA ARG A 55 12.92 2.69 -4.24
C ARG A 55 11.51 2.07 -4.37
N ILE A 56 10.77 2.26 -5.47
CA ILE A 56 9.51 1.53 -5.71
C ILE A 56 9.71 0.03 -5.52
N SER A 57 10.80 -0.52 -6.08
CA SER A 57 11.16 -1.94 -5.96
C SER A 57 11.40 -2.41 -4.51
N ARG A 58 11.55 -1.49 -3.55
CA ARG A 58 11.83 -1.76 -2.13
C ARG A 58 10.72 -1.32 -1.20
N LEU A 59 9.53 -0.97 -1.72
CA LEU A 59 8.38 -0.63 -0.89
C LEU A 59 8.02 -1.84 0.00
N LYS A 60 8.25 -1.70 1.31
CA LYS A 60 7.79 -2.69 2.29
C LYS A 60 6.29 -2.50 2.50
N ILE A 61 5.49 -3.49 2.16
CA ILE A 61 4.12 -3.55 2.66
C ILE A 61 4.23 -4.31 3.97
N ALA A 62 3.97 -3.66 5.10
CA ALA A 62 4.01 -4.38 6.37
C ALA A 62 2.90 -5.43 6.31
N GLU A 63 3.25 -6.71 6.43
CA GLU A 63 2.30 -7.66 6.98
C GLU A 63 1.78 -7.03 8.27
N ALA A 64 0.46 -6.97 8.44
CA ALA A 64 -0.07 -6.74 9.76
C ALA A 64 0.50 -7.87 10.62
N LEU A 65 1.51 -7.59 11.47
CA LEU A 65 1.90 -8.52 12.50
C LEU A 65 0.60 -8.91 13.22
N PRO A 66 0.31 -10.20 13.42
CA PRO A 66 -0.80 -10.57 14.29
C PRO A 66 -0.52 -9.91 15.63
N GLN A 67 -1.39 -8.98 16.01
CA GLN A 67 -1.40 -8.41 17.35
C GLN A 67 -1.72 -9.58 18.28
N ILE A 68 -0.69 -10.26 18.78
CA ILE A 68 -0.82 -11.17 19.91
C ILE A 68 -1.29 -10.26 21.05
N LYS A 69 -2.59 -10.25 21.32
CA LYS A 69 -3.13 -9.74 22.59
C LYS A 69 -2.47 -10.57 23.68
N LEU A 70 -1.42 -10.04 24.29
CA LEU A 70 -1.04 -10.52 25.62
C LEU A 70 -2.27 -10.29 26.51
N PRO A 71 -2.78 -11.34 27.20
CA PRO A 71 -3.84 -11.13 28.17
C PRO A 71 -3.34 -10.14 29.21
N SER A 72 -4.12 -9.08 29.44
CA SER A 72 -3.93 -8.16 30.55
C SER A 72 -3.76 -8.98 31.82
N ALA A 73 -2.73 -8.67 32.60
CA ALA A 73 -2.45 -9.29 33.88
C ALA A 73 -3.76 -9.41 34.68
N ALA A 74 -4.10 -10.65 35.02
CA ALA A 74 -5.17 -10.92 35.97
C ALA A 74 -4.72 -10.35 37.32
N THR A 75 -5.40 -9.31 37.79
CA THR A 75 -5.38 -8.93 39.20
C THR A 75 -5.99 -10.09 39.97
N PHE A 76 -5.14 -10.93 40.57
CA PHE A 76 -5.58 -11.79 41.67
C PHE A 76 -5.69 -10.92 42.91
N THR A 77 -6.91 -10.88 43.45
CA THR A 77 -7.27 -10.39 44.79
C THR A 77 -6.38 -10.99 45.87
#